data_AF-A0AAV5YEZ8-F1
#
_entry.id   AF-A0AAV5YEZ8-F1
#
_cell.length_a   1.000
_cell.length_b   1.000
_cell.length_c   1.000
_cell.angle_alpha   90.00
_cell.angle_beta   90.00
_cell.angle_gamma   90.00
#
_symmetry.space_group_name_H-M   'P 1'
#
loop_
_entity.id
_entity.type
_entity.pdbx_description
1 polymer ?
#
loop_
_entity_poly.entity_id
_entity_poly.type
_entity_poly.pdbx_seq_one_letter_code
_entity_poly.pdbx_strand_id
1 'polypeptide(L)'
;MLSPPRPPHWGEQIVVRPDNTLIIRMVFQGLNSSQAQDVWQPFLAAIAGAADYTLPAPPQIVAIAARRYWDPALLKQFPGIVVADDRPGAPERNIVWAGDAGQASQVIHGYQSTWLPASLLQPAARERLAEALFAASRHWRISLHVNKGLAGAPDDEVARARNTATNPAVLDAFALAIAGADGPPAYPGLAGHEPDVALARRQAAAIDRAMSRLRTVVPDAGSYVSESNFFETDWRRAYWGANYPRLLGIKDRYDPDGLFVVHHGVGSERWSGDGFTRLA
;
A
#
# COMPACT_ATOMS: atom_id res chain seq x y z
N MET A 1 -26.40 2.76 -12.26
CA MET A 1 -26.31 1.82 -11.12
C MET A 1 -25.24 0.81 -11.48
N LEU A 2 -23.99 1.07 -11.10
CA LEU A 2 -22.84 0.21 -11.40
C LEU A 2 -22.15 -0.07 -10.07
N SER A 3 -22.50 -1.17 -9.43
CA SER A 3 -21.56 -1.81 -8.51
C SER A 3 -20.48 -2.42 -9.39
N PRO A 4 -19.19 -2.09 -9.23
CA PRO A 4 -18.18 -2.88 -9.88
C PRO A 4 -18.03 -4.16 -9.04
N PRO A 5 -18.38 -5.36 -9.54
CA PRO A 5 -17.61 -6.53 -9.15
C PRO A 5 -16.13 -6.19 -9.45
N ARG A 6 -15.20 -6.63 -8.59
CA ARG A 6 -13.78 -6.58 -8.94
C ARG A 6 -13.65 -7.08 -10.37
N PRO A 7 -13.06 -6.35 -11.32
CA PRO A 7 -12.84 -6.95 -12.62
C PRO A 7 -11.69 -7.92 -12.36
N PRO A 8 -11.88 -9.24 -12.56
CA PRO A 8 -11.00 -10.31 -12.04
C PRO A 8 -9.60 -10.34 -12.66
N HIS A 9 -9.22 -9.26 -13.33
CA HIS A 9 -8.08 -9.16 -14.21
C HIS A 9 -7.18 -7.99 -13.90
N TRP A 10 -7.52 -7.01 -13.04
CA TRP A 10 -6.65 -5.84 -12.86
C TRP A 10 -6.64 -5.24 -11.45
N GLY A 11 -5.53 -4.57 -11.17
CA GLY A 11 -5.31 -3.78 -9.96
C GLY A 11 -3.83 -3.44 -9.87
N GLU A 12 -3.50 -2.32 -9.21
CA GLU A 12 -2.17 -2.03 -8.67
C GLU A 12 -2.29 -0.78 -7.81
N GLN A 13 -2.11 0.42 -8.36
CA GLN A 13 -1.96 1.65 -7.58
C GLN A 13 -2.54 2.90 -8.26
N ILE A 14 -3.23 3.73 -7.47
CA ILE A 14 -3.60 5.09 -7.84
C ILE A 14 -2.93 6.05 -6.85
N VAL A 15 -2.11 6.99 -7.34
CA VAL A 15 -1.38 7.93 -6.49
C VAL A 15 -1.90 9.35 -6.67
N VAL A 16 -2.29 9.97 -5.57
CA VAL A 16 -2.68 11.39 -5.50
C VAL A 16 -1.53 12.19 -4.89
N ARG A 17 -1.02 13.20 -5.59
CA ARG A 17 0.16 13.97 -5.19
C ARG A 17 -0.18 15.40 -4.77
N PRO A 18 0.68 16.07 -3.97
CA PRO A 18 0.49 17.46 -3.56
C PRO A 18 0.48 18.48 -4.71
N ASP A 19 1.11 18.15 -5.84
CA ASP A 19 1.24 19.00 -7.02
C ASP A 19 0.04 18.90 -8.00
N ASN A 20 -1.11 18.40 -7.51
CA ASN A 20 -2.32 18.13 -8.31
C ASN A 20 -2.14 17.05 -9.39
N THR A 21 -1.14 16.19 -9.27
CA THR A 21 -0.99 15.04 -10.17
C THR A 21 -1.73 13.81 -9.65
N LEU A 22 -2.53 13.21 -10.53
CA LEU A 22 -3.08 11.86 -10.35
C LEU A 22 -2.31 10.88 -11.24
N ILE A 23 -1.75 9.82 -10.65
CA ILE A 23 -1.04 8.77 -11.38
C ILE A 23 -1.83 7.48 -11.23
N ILE A 24 -2.22 6.86 -12.35
CA ILE A 24 -2.87 5.56 -12.38
C ILE A 24 -1.89 4.56 -12.97
N ARG A 25 -1.53 3.53 -12.21
CA ARG A 25 -0.71 2.40 -12.65
C ARG A 25 -1.47 1.14 -12.34
N MET A 26 -1.64 0.28 -13.32
CA MET A 26 -2.48 -0.91 -13.21
C MET A 26 -1.76 -2.07 -13.87
N VAL A 27 -1.72 -3.21 -13.16
CA VAL A 27 -1.31 -4.48 -13.74
C VAL A 27 -2.57 -5.25 -14.09
N PHE A 28 -2.53 -5.99 -15.20
CA PHE A 28 -3.62 -6.88 -15.55
C PHE A 28 -3.14 -8.27 -15.98
N GLN A 29 -4.01 -9.26 -15.85
CA GLN A 29 -3.78 -10.65 -16.23
C GLN A 29 -4.98 -11.22 -16.97
N GLY A 30 -4.73 -12.05 -17.99
CA GLY A 30 -5.76 -12.78 -18.72
C GLY A 30 -6.46 -11.98 -19.81
N LEU A 31 -6.02 -10.74 -20.06
CA LEU A 31 -6.51 -9.89 -21.14
C LEU A 31 -5.37 -9.67 -22.16
N ASN A 32 -5.72 -9.57 -23.43
CA ASN A 32 -4.84 -8.99 -24.45
C ASN A 32 -4.94 -7.45 -24.44
N SER A 33 -4.06 -6.76 -25.19
CA SER A 33 -4.03 -5.29 -25.21
C SER A 33 -5.36 -4.67 -25.65
N SER A 34 -6.08 -5.26 -26.62
CA SER A 34 -7.38 -4.74 -27.08
C SER A 34 -8.43 -4.85 -25.98
N GLN A 35 -8.52 -6.01 -25.34
CA GLN A 35 -9.47 -6.22 -24.24
C GLN A 35 -9.18 -5.29 -23.06
N ALA A 36 -7.89 -5.08 -22.73
CA ALA A 36 -7.51 -4.12 -21.71
C ALA A 36 -7.87 -2.68 -22.12
N GLN A 37 -7.67 -2.31 -23.40
CA GLN A 37 -8.09 -1.01 -23.93
C GLN A 37 -9.60 -0.79 -23.77
N ASP A 38 -10.40 -1.80 -24.09
CA ASP A 38 -11.87 -1.74 -23.99
C ASP A 38 -12.33 -1.51 -22.54
N VAL A 39 -11.66 -2.14 -21.56
CA VAL A 39 -11.95 -1.93 -20.13
C VAL A 39 -11.71 -0.47 -19.70
N TRP A 40 -10.66 0.16 -20.22
CA TRP A 40 -10.30 1.55 -19.87
C TRP A 40 -11.03 2.59 -20.71
N GLN A 41 -11.60 2.20 -21.86
CA GLN A 41 -12.20 3.13 -22.82
C GLN A 41 -13.22 4.09 -22.19
N PRO A 42 -14.15 3.66 -21.31
CA PRO A 42 -15.13 4.59 -20.74
C PRO A 42 -14.49 5.69 -19.89
N PHE A 43 -13.47 5.35 -19.11
CA PHE A 43 -12.71 6.31 -18.31
C PHE A 43 -11.91 7.25 -19.23
N LEU A 44 -11.21 6.70 -20.22
CA LEU A 44 -10.40 7.48 -21.15
C LEU A 44 -11.26 8.44 -21.99
N ALA A 45 -12.44 8.01 -22.43
CA ALA A 45 -13.38 8.85 -23.17
C ALA A 45 -13.98 9.96 -22.28
N ALA A 46 -14.32 9.64 -21.03
CA ALA A 46 -14.77 10.64 -20.07
C ALA A 46 -13.70 11.71 -19.84
N ILE A 47 -12.42 11.32 -19.85
CA ILE A 47 -11.34 12.28 -19.69
C ILE A 47 -10.89 12.99 -20.99
N ALA A 48 -11.13 12.44 -22.18
CA ALA A 48 -10.58 12.99 -23.41
C ALA A 48 -11.03 14.43 -23.79
N GLY A 49 -12.07 14.98 -23.12
CA GLY A 49 -12.68 16.26 -23.49
C GLY A 49 -12.88 17.30 -22.39
N ALA A 50 -12.46 17.07 -21.14
CA ALA A 50 -12.60 18.12 -20.12
C ALA A 50 -11.39 19.05 -20.07
N ALA A 51 -11.67 20.32 -19.78
CA ALA A 51 -10.69 21.38 -19.69
C ALA A 51 -9.92 21.40 -18.34
N ASP A 52 -10.36 20.60 -17.36
CA ASP A 52 -9.92 20.69 -15.97
C ASP A 52 -8.63 19.90 -15.67
N TYR A 53 -8.10 19.15 -16.63
CA TYR A 53 -6.87 18.37 -16.45
C TYR A 53 -6.08 18.23 -17.75
N THR A 54 -4.79 17.94 -17.61
CA THR A 54 -3.87 17.73 -18.73
C THR A 54 -3.28 16.32 -18.67
N LEU A 55 -3.11 15.70 -19.83
CA LEU A 55 -2.41 14.43 -19.99
C LEU A 55 -1.04 14.71 -20.60
N PRO A 56 0.07 14.63 -19.83
CA PRO A 56 1.40 14.96 -20.35
C PRO A 56 1.88 13.96 -21.41
N ALA A 57 1.30 12.75 -21.41
CA ALA A 57 1.50 11.73 -22.42
C ALA A 57 0.23 10.89 -22.59
N PRO A 58 0.01 10.27 -23.76
CA PRO A 58 -1.07 9.31 -23.94
C PRO A 58 -0.96 8.13 -22.96
N PRO A 59 -2.09 7.61 -22.44
CA PRO A 59 -2.10 6.39 -21.64
C PRO A 59 -1.48 5.21 -22.41
N GLN A 60 -0.68 4.41 -21.72
CA GLN A 60 -0.06 3.21 -22.28
C GLN A 60 -0.72 1.96 -21.70
N ILE A 61 -1.20 1.08 -22.58
CA ILE A 61 -1.77 -0.23 -22.22
C ILE A 61 -0.99 -1.29 -22.99
N VAL A 62 -0.19 -2.07 -22.27
CA VAL A 62 0.73 -3.04 -22.85
C VAL A 62 0.46 -4.42 -22.26
N ALA A 63 0.17 -5.40 -23.11
CA ALA A 63 0.13 -6.80 -22.73
C ALA A 63 1.45 -7.48 -23.09
N ILE A 64 2.05 -8.17 -22.10
CA ILE A 64 3.27 -8.96 -22.28
C ILE A 64 2.92 -10.43 -22.05
N ALA A 65 3.45 -11.33 -22.88
CA ALA A 65 3.30 -12.76 -22.66
C ALA A 65 3.91 -13.15 -21.30
N ALA A 66 3.15 -13.84 -20.45
CA ALA A 66 3.57 -14.17 -19.07
C ALA A 66 4.95 -14.86 -19.01
N ARG A 67 5.28 -15.72 -19.99
CA ARG A 67 6.59 -16.40 -20.08
C ARG A 67 7.78 -15.45 -20.31
N ARG A 68 7.53 -14.22 -20.76
CA ARG A 68 8.52 -13.17 -21.02
C ARG A 68 8.47 -12.04 -19.99
N TYR A 69 7.53 -12.07 -19.04
CA TYR A 69 7.35 -10.97 -18.08
C TYR A 69 8.61 -10.71 -17.25
N TRP A 70 9.40 -11.75 -16.99
CA TRP A 70 10.68 -11.68 -16.26
C TRP A 70 11.93 -11.68 -17.14
N ASP A 71 11.78 -11.42 -18.44
CA ASP A 71 12.92 -11.31 -19.34
C ASP A 71 13.64 -9.96 -19.16
N PRO A 72 14.90 -9.95 -18.67
CA PRO A 72 15.64 -8.70 -18.45
C PRO A 72 15.84 -7.87 -19.72
N ALA A 73 16.03 -8.52 -20.87
CA ALA A 73 16.24 -7.82 -22.13
C ALA A 73 14.95 -7.10 -22.59
N LEU A 74 13.79 -7.65 -22.24
CA LEU A 74 12.50 -7.00 -22.48
C LEU A 74 12.26 -5.88 -21.46
N LEU A 75 12.44 -6.14 -20.16
CA LEU A 75 12.16 -5.17 -19.09
C LEU A 75 13.02 -3.90 -19.22
N LYS A 76 14.28 -4.03 -19.66
CA LYS A 76 15.17 -2.89 -19.92
C LYS A 76 14.69 -1.95 -21.03
N GLN A 77 13.76 -2.37 -21.88
CA GLN A 77 13.17 -1.52 -22.92
C GLN A 77 12.13 -0.53 -22.36
N PHE A 78 11.72 -0.70 -21.10
CA PHE A 78 10.77 0.17 -20.41
C PHE A 78 11.50 1.04 -19.39
N PRO A 79 11.79 2.33 -19.70
CA PRO A 79 12.54 3.20 -18.81
C PRO A 79 11.91 3.33 -17.43
N GLY A 80 12.73 3.25 -16.38
CA GLY A 80 12.29 3.45 -14.99
C GLY A 80 11.58 2.26 -14.34
N ILE A 81 11.46 1.12 -15.03
CA ILE A 81 10.86 -0.10 -14.49
C ILE A 81 11.91 -0.92 -13.71
N VAL A 82 13.08 -1.15 -14.32
CA VAL A 82 14.21 -1.86 -13.71
C VAL A 82 15.49 -1.05 -13.81
N VAL A 83 16.43 -1.32 -12.92
CA VAL A 83 17.83 -0.87 -13.01
C VAL A 83 18.76 -2.07 -13.09
N ALA A 84 19.91 -1.89 -13.74
CA ALA A 84 20.94 -2.92 -13.82
C ALA A 84 21.69 -3.03 -12.48
N ASP A 85 22.21 -4.23 -12.20
CA ASP A 85 23.17 -4.46 -11.13
C ASP A 85 24.48 -3.72 -11.45
N ASP A 86 24.80 -2.70 -10.68
CA ASP A 86 25.94 -1.80 -10.90
C ASP A 86 27.24 -2.30 -10.26
N ARG A 87 27.23 -3.48 -9.62
CA ARG A 87 28.42 -4.07 -9.01
C ARG A 87 29.44 -4.49 -10.08
N PRO A 88 30.76 -4.28 -9.83
CA PRO A 88 31.80 -4.71 -10.75
C PRO A 88 31.70 -6.20 -11.11
N GLY A 89 31.62 -6.51 -12.42
CA GLY A 89 31.55 -7.88 -12.94
C GLY A 89 30.16 -8.52 -12.85
N ALA A 90 29.11 -7.78 -12.46
CA ALA A 90 27.76 -8.31 -12.44
C ALA A 90 27.29 -8.75 -13.85
N PRO A 91 26.62 -9.91 -13.98
CA PRO A 91 26.03 -10.33 -15.25
C PRO A 91 25.04 -9.31 -15.80
N GLU A 92 25.06 -9.04 -17.10
CA GLU A 92 24.16 -8.06 -17.73
C GLU A 92 22.66 -8.38 -17.51
N ARG A 93 22.33 -9.67 -17.37
CA ARG A 93 20.95 -10.11 -17.10
C ARG A 93 20.47 -9.80 -15.68
N ASN A 94 21.35 -9.39 -14.76
CA ASN A 94 20.96 -9.02 -13.42
C ASN A 94 20.29 -7.66 -13.44
N ILE A 95 19.04 -7.66 -13.02
CA ILE A 95 18.21 -6.47 -12.88
C ILE A 95 17.53 -6.51 -11.52
N VAL A 96 17.25 -5.34 -10.98
CA VAL A 96 16.36 -5.15 -9.84
C VAL A 96 15.26 -4.18 -10.22
N TRP A 97 14.11 -4.27 -9.58
CA TRP A 97 13.08 -3.27 -9.75
C TRP A 97 13.60 -1.90 -9.31
N ALA A 98 13.37 -0.87 -10.13
CA ALA A 98 13.87 0.46 -9.85
C ALA A 98 13.35 1.00 -8.49
N GLY A 99 12.11 0.66 -8.15
CA GLY A 99 11.50 1.01 -6.86
C GLY A 99 12.08 0.25 -5.66
N ASP A 100 12.64 -0.95 -5.87
CA ASP A 100 13.19 -1.79 -4.80
C ASP A 100 14.68 -1.53 -4.57
N ALA A 101 15.40 -1.07 -5.58
CA ALA A 101 16.82 -0.72 -5.47
C ALA A 101 17.08 0.28 -4.33
N GLY A 102 16.18 1.24 -4.13
CA GLY A 102 16.28 2.24 -3.06
C GLY A 102 15.88 1.74 -1.67
N GLN A 103 15.28 0.56 -1.56
CA GLN A 103 14.77 0.04 -0.28
C GLN A 103 15.86 -0.65 0.55
N ALA A 104 16.95 -1.08 -0.08
CA ALA A 104 18.09 -1.66 0.63
C ALA A 104 18.72 -0.60 1.55
N SER A 105 18.76 -0.89 2.86
CA SER A 105 19.29 0.00 3.88
C SER A 105 18.58 1.36 4.02
N GLN A 106 17.39 1.52 3.44
CA GLN A 106 16.64 2.78 3.54
C GLN A 106 16.34 3.14 5.00
N VAL A 107 16.31 4.44 5.30
CA VAL A 107 15.81 4.93 6.58
C VAL A 107 14.35 5.29 6.42
N ILE A 108 13.45 4.50 7.01
CA ILE A 108 12.02 4.80 6.96
C ILE A 108 11.74 6.02 7.86
N HIS A 109 11.26 7.10 7.27
CA HIS A 109 10.90 8.33 7.99
C HIS A 109 9.50 8.24 8.58
N GLY A 110 8.59 7.59 7.87
CA GLY A 110 7.23 7.33 8.33
C GLY A 110 6.49 6.44 7.32
N TYR A 111 5.61 5.59 7.83
CA TYR A 111 4.83 4.68 7.01
C TYR A 111 3.48 4.46 7.69
N GLN A 112 2.38 4.70 6.99
CA GLN A 112 1.05 4.49 7.54
C GLN A 112 0.13 3.92 6.47
N SER A 113 -0.85 3.12 6.91
CA SER A 113 -1.90 2.65 6.03
C SER A 113 -3.25 2.50 6.71
N THR A 114 -4.31 2.54 5.91
CA THR A 114 -5.69 2.32 6.37
C THR A 114 -6.51 1.65 5.28
N TRP A 115 -7.34 0.68 5.64
CA TRP A 115 -8.31 0.07 4.72
C TRP A 115 -9.42 1.07 4.39
N LEU A 116 -9.80 1.15 3.11
CA LEU A 116 -10.90 1.97 2.63
C LEU A 116 -12.06 1.06 2.19
N PRO A 117 -13.22 1.08 2.87
CA PRO A 117 -14.35 0.22 2.55
C PRO A 117 -15.05 0.64 1.26
N ALA A 118 -15.61 -0.33 0.54
CA ALA A 118 -16.32 -0.11 -0.72
C ALA A 118 -17.56 0.79 -0.59
N SER A 119 -18.08 0.98 0.62
CA SER A 119 -19.14 1.94 0.93
C SER A 119 -18.76 3.37 0.53
N LEU A 120 -17.46 3.71 0.51
CA LEU A 120 -16.98 5.02 0.06
C LEU A 120 -17.10 5.26 -1.44
N LEU A 121 -17.27 4.20 -2.24
CA LEU A 121 -17.47 4.30 -3.69
C LEU A 121 -18.93 4.60 -4.07
N GLN A 122 -19.85 4.46 -3.10
CA GLN A 122 -21.28 4.71 -3.30
C GLN A 122 -21.55 6.20 -3.55
N PRO A 123 -22.59 6.56 -4.33
CA PRO A 123 -22.88 7.95 -4.66
C PRO A 123 -22.93 8.90 -3.46
N ALA A 124 -23.50 8.46 -2.34
CA ALA A 124 -23.64 9.26 -1.12
C ALA A 124 -22.32 9.53 -0.36
N ALA A 125 -21.24 8.81 -0.68
CA ALA A 125 -19.95 8.92 0.01
C ALA A 125 -18.79 9.36 -0.89
N ARG A 126 -18.98 9.30 -2.22
CA ARG A 126 -17.92 9.54 -3.21
C ARG A 126 -17.31 10.94 -3.11
N GLU A 127 -18.14 11.96 -2.93
CA GLU A 127 -17.69 13.34 -2.80
C GLU A 127 -16.81 13.51 -1.56
N ARG A 128 -17.28 13.03 -0.39
CA ARG A 128 -16.49 13.01 0.85
C ARG A 128 -15.16 12.27 0.71
N LEU A 129 -15.13 11.15 -0.01
CA LEU A 129 -13.88 10.44 -0.29
C LEU A 129 -12.93 11.29 -1.14
N ALA A 130 -13.42 11.91 -2.21
CA ALA A 130 -12.62 12.75 -3.08
C ALA A 130 -12.06 13.98 -2.33
N GLU A 131 -12.89 14.63 -1.51
CA GLU A 131 -12.47 15.74 -0.64
C GLU A 131 -11.40 15.31 0.37
N ALA A 132 -11.57 14.16 1.02
CA ALA A 132 -10.59 13.64 1.97
C ALA A 132 -9.25 13.32 1.30
N LEU A 133 -9.26 12.71 0.10
CA LEU A 133 -8.06 12.45 -0.70
C LEU A 133 -7.38 13.75 -1.14
N PHE A 134 -8.15 14.73 -1.60
CA PHE A 134 -7.63 16.04 -1.98
C PHE A 134 -7.02 16.76 -0.78
N ALA A 135 -7.72 16.84 0.35
CA ALA A 135 -7.23 17.44 1.59
C ALA A 135 -5.97 16.74 2.12
N ALA A 136 -5.93 15.40 2.07
CA ALA A 136 -4.76 14.61 2.45
C ALA A 136 -3.55 14.94 1.54
N SER A 137 -3.78 15.03 0.23
CA SER A 137 -2.75 15.34 -0.76
C SER A 137 -2.07 16.69 -0.51
N ARG A 138 -2.75 17.65 0.14
CA ARG A 138 -2.15 18.95 0.50
C ARG A 138 -1.02 18.82 1.52
N HIS A 139 -0.95 17.68 2.23
CA HIS A 139 0.07 17.42 3.23
C HIS A 139 1.11 16.41 2.75
N TRP A 140 0.68 15.31 2.12
CA TRP A 140 1.57 14.26 1.62
C TRP A 140 0.91 13.45 0.50
N ARG A 141 1.71 12.76 -0.32
CA ARG A 141 1.17 11.83 -1.33
C ARG A 141 0.40 10.68 -0.68
N ILE A 142 -0.69 10.25 -1.30
CA ILE A 142 -1.46 9.06 -0.91
C ILE A 142 -1.44 8.07 -2.07
N SER A 143 -1.06 6.83 -1.79
CA SER A 143 -1.16 5.70 -2.73
C SER A 143 -2.35 4.82 -2.35
N LEU A 144 -3.30 4.64 -3.26
CA LEU A 144 -4.42 3.72 -3.13
C LEU A 144 -4.05 2.40 -3.81
N HIS A 145 -3.80 1.37 -3.01
CA HIS A 145 -3.49 0.03 -3.49
C HIS A 145 -4.80 -0.75 -3.65
N VAL A 146 -5.30 -0.82 -4.88
CA VAL A 146 -6.59 -1.45 -5.22
C VAL A 146 -6.48 -2.96 -5.47
N ASN A 147 -5.28 -3.52 -5.34
CA ASN A 147 -4.98 -4.94 -5.44
C ASN A 147 -4.93 -5.66 -4.08
N LYS A 148 -5.05 -4.94 -2.96
CA LYS A 148 -4.90 -5.50 -1.60
C LYS A 148 -6.21 -5.82 -0.90
N GLY A 149 -7.27 -5.07 -1.19
CA GLY A 149 -8.61 -5.29 -0.64
C GLY A 149 -9.40 -6.39 -1.36
N LEU A 150 -10.47 -6.88 -0.73
CA LEU A 150 -11.32 -7.94 -1.26
C LEU A 150 -12.74 -7.49 -1.63
N ALA A 151 -13.02 -6.18 -1.65
CA ALA A 151 -14.29 -5.69 -2.16
C ALA A 151 -14.53 -6.18 -3.60
N GLY A 152 -15.68 -6.83 -3.80
CA GLY A 152 -16.07 -7.36 -5.10
C GLY A 152 -15.35 -8.65 -5.50
N ALA A 153 -14.57 -9.27 -4.61
CA ALA A 153 -14.03 -10.62 -4.81
C ALA A 153 -15.16 -11.68 -4.78
N PRO A 154 -14.95 -12.86 -5.39
CA PRO A 154 -15.89 -13.99 -5.29
C PRO A 154 -16.21 -14.36 -3.83
N ASP A 155 -17.45 -14.79 -3.59
CA ASP A 155 -17.93 -15.11 -2.23
C ASP A 155 -17.10 -16.20 -1.54
N ASP A 156 -16.59 -17.17 -2.30
CA ASP A 156 -15.74 -18.24 -1.78
C ASP A 156 -14.34 -17.72 -1.38
N GLU A 157 -13.76 -16.77 -2.12
CA GLU A 157 -12.52 -16.08 -1.74
C GLU A 157 -12.72 -15.30 -0.44
N VAL A 158 -13.82 -14.54 -0.34
CA VAL A 158 -14.16 -13.76 0.86
C VAL A 158 -14.39 -14.70 2.05
N ALA A 159 -15.09 -15.83 1.86
CA ALA A 159 -15.32 -16.82 2.90
C ALA A 159 -14.02 -17.47 3.39
N ARG A 160 -13.09 -17.79 2.47
CA ARG A 160 -11.76 -18.30 2.82
C ARG A 160 -10.95 -17.27 3.59
N ALA A 161 -10.92 -16.02 3.13
CA ALA A 161 -10.21 -14.93 3.80
C ALA A 161 -10.74 -14.66 5.22
N ARG A 162 -12.07 -14.76 5.42
CA ARG A 162 -12.71 -14.65 6.74
C ARG A 162 -12.24 -15.69 7.74
N ASN A 163 -11.78 -16.86 7.26
CA ASN A 163 -11.23 -17.94 8.08
C ASN A 163 -9.70 -17.83 8.30
N THR A 164 -9.11 -16.66 8.04
CA THR A 164 -7.69 -16.36 8.32
C THR A 164 -7.54 -15.44 9.53
N ALA A 165 -6.29 -15.13 9.91
CA ALA A 165 -5.99 -14.20 10.99
C ALA A 165 -6.14 -12.71 10.59
N THR A 166 -6.26 -12.41 9.29
CA THR A 166 -6.26 -11.03 8.78
C THR A 166 -7.44 -10.23 9.32
N ASN A 167 -7.23 -8.94 9.58
CA ASN A 167 -8.30 -8.03 9.99
C ASN A 167 -9.51 -8.12 9.03
N PRO A 168 -10.73 -8.39 9.51
CA PRO A 168 -11.92 -8.50 8.67
C PRO A 168 -12.24 -7.27 7.82
N ALA A 169 -11.70 -6.08 8.16
CA ALA A 169 -11.82 -4.88 7.32
C ALA A 169 -11.31 -5.07 5.89
N VAL A 170 -10.38 -6.02 5.65
CA VAL A 170 -9.91 -6.32 4.29
C VAL A 170 -11.02 -6.86 3.37
N LEU A 171 -12.03 -7.51 3.97
CA LEU A 171 -13.09 -8.23 3.25
C LEU A 171 -14.00 -7.29 2.46
N ASP A 172 -14.20 -6.06 2.95
CA ASP A 172 -15.02 -5.04 2.29
C ASP A 172 -14.20 -3.88 1.71
N ALA A 173 -12.87 -3.91 1.86
CA ALA A 173 -12.00 -2.84 1.41
C ALA A 173 -11.83 -2.87 -0.11
N PHE A 174 -12.01 -1.73 -0.77
CA PHE A 174 -11.66 -1.57 -2.19
C PHE A 174 -10.20 -1.16 -2.38
N ALA A 175 -9.58 -0.58 -1.36
CA ALA A 175 -8.18 -0.17 -1.39
C ALA A 175 -7.54 -0.21 0.00
N LEU A 176 -6.23 -0.40 0.02
CA LEU A 176 -5.38 0.03 1.13
C LEU A 176 -4.78 1.39 0.77
N ALA A 177 -5.11 2.44 1.53
CA ALA A 177 -4.45 3.72 1.39
C ALA A 177 -3.12 3.68 2.16
N ILE A 178 -2.02 4.05 1.50
CA ILE A 178 -0.67 4.10 2.07
C ILE A 178 -0.09 5.51 1.91
N ALA A 179 0.53 6.00 2.98
CA ALA A 179 1.39 7.18 2.98
C ALA A 179 2.75 6.81 3.58
N GLY A 180 3.79 6.87 2.76
CA GLY A 180 5.16 6.48 3.15
C GLY A 180 6.21 7.49 2.70
N ALA A 181 7.25 7.61 3.50
CA ALA A 181 8.45 8.39 3.25
C ALA A 181 9.69 7.66 3.78
N ASP A 182 10.77 7.82 3.05
CA ASP A 182 12.05 7.18 3.27
C ASP A 182 13.18 8.16 2.92
N GLY A 183 14.36 7.85 3.44
CA GLY A 183 15.61 8.52 3.14
C GLY A 183 16.65 7.54 2.59
N PRO A 184 17.75 8.06 2.03
CA PRO A 184 18.83 7.22 1.54
C PRO A 184 19.44 6.37 2.65
N PRO A 185 20.25 5.36 2.31
CA PRO A 185 20.98 4.58 3.29
C PRO A 185 21.76 5.45 4.28
N ALA A 186 21.52 5.22 5.57
CA ALA A 186 22.15 5.95 6.65
C ALA A 186 22.38 5.04 7.87
N TYR A 187 23.45 5.30 8.61
CA TYR A 187 23.88 4.52 9.77
C TYR A 187 24.25 5.47 10.92
N PRO A 188 23.54 5.40 12.06
CA PRO A 188 23.88 6.19 13.23
C PRO A 188 25.33 5.95 13.68
N GLY A 189 26.10 7.02 13.86
CA GLY A 189 27.49 6.97 14.32
C GLY A 189 28.53 6.73 13.22
N LEU A 190 28.12 6.59 11.95
CA LEU A 190 29.04 6.57 10.81
C LEU A 190 29.15 7.97 10.19
N ALA A 191 30.33 8.58 10.30
CA ALA A 191 30.58 9.93 9.83
C ALA A 191 30.23 10.12 8.35
N GLY A 192 29.37 11.11 8.05
CA GLY A 192 28.91 11.42 6.69
C GLY A 192 27.77 10.54 6.19
N HIS A 193 27.32 9.59 7.01
CA HIS A 193 26.23 8.67 6.72
C HIS A 193 25.16 8.70 7.82
N GLU A 194 25.12 9.71 8.66
CA GLU A 194 24.09 9.84 9.68
C GLU A 194 22.70 10.11 9.07
N PRO A 195 21.61 9.60 9.67
CA PRO A 195 20.28 9.90 9.20
C PRO A 195 19.92 11.38 9.40
N ASP A 196 19.26 11.99 8.41
CA ASP A 196 18.66 13.32 8.57
C ASP A 196 17.37 13.22 9.41
N VAL A 197 17.55 13.19 10.73
CA VAL A 197 16.46 13.07 11.71
C VAL A 197 15.48 14.26 11.60
N ALA A 198 15.95 15.45 11.22
CA ALA A 198 15.10 16.62 11.10
C ALA A 198 14.15 16.49 9.90
N LEU A 199 14.66 16.03 8.74
CA LEU A 199 13.84 15.69 7.59
C LEU A 199 12.86 14.57 7.91
N ALA A 200 13.34 13.49 8.55
CA ALA A 200 12.52 12.35 8.91
C ALA A 200 11.30 12.77 9.75
N ARG A 201 11.52 13.60 10.79
CA ARG A 201 10.44 14.13 11.64
C ARG A 201 9.47 15.03 10.88
N ARG A 202 9.95 15.89 9.98
CA ARG A 202 9.08 16.76 9.16
C ARG A 202 8.19 15.92 8.24
N GLN A 203 8.74 14.89 7.61
CA GLN A 203 8.00 14.00 6.71
C GLN A 203 7.01 13.11 7.47
N ALA A 204 7.40 12.54 8.61
CA ALA A 204 6.50 11.81 9.50
C ALA A 204 5.28 12.67 9.89
N ALA A 205 5.50 13.91 10.33
CA ALA A 205 4.42 14.82 10.68
C ALA A 205 3.53 15.20 9.48
N ALA A 206 4.09 15.24 8.25
CA ALA A 206 3.31 15.47 7.04
C ALA A 206 2.43 14.25 6.69
N ILE A 207 2.97 13.04 6.84
CA ILE A 207 2.21 11.78 6.71
C ILE A 207 1.08 11.73 7.74
N ASP A 208 1.34 12.05 9.01
CA ASP A 208 0.34 12.07 10.07
C ASP A 208 -0.82 13.01 9.71
N ARG A 209 -0.52 14.23 9.25
CA ARG A 209 -1.53 15.19 8.81
C ARG A 209 -2.33 14.67 7.61
N ALA A 210 -1.67 14.06 6.62
CA ALA A 210 -2.34 13.51 5.45
C ALA A 210 -3.29 12.36 5.83
N MET A 211 -2.81 11.39 6.60
CA MET A 211 -3.59 10.22 7.02
C MET A 211 -4.73 10.62 7.97
N SER A 212 -4.53 11.64 8.80
CA SER A 212 -5.60 12.18 9.65
C SER A 212 -6.78 12.70 8.82
N ARG A 213 -6.54 13.31 7.64
CA ARG A 213 -7.63 13.71 6.72
C ARG A 213 -8.40 12.50 6.20
N LEU A 214 -7.71 11.43 5.81
CA LEU A 214 -8.38 10.21 5.34
C LEU A 214 -9.17 9.52 6.45
N ARG A 215 -8.64 9.44 7.67
CA ARG A 215 -9.34 8.83 8.81
C ARG A 215 -10.65 9.52 9.17
N THR A 216 -10.88 10.78 8.75
CA THR A 216 -12.18 11.45 8.94
C THR A 216 -13.34 10.77 8.20
N VAL A 217 -13.05 10.05 7.11
CA VAL A 217 -14.05 9.28 6.36
C VAL A 217 -14.05 7.78 6.69
N VAL A 218 -13.06 7.32 7.47
CA VAL A 218 -12.87 5.93 7.92
C VAL A 218 -12.30 5.84 9.34
N PRO A 219 -13.01 6.32 10.38
CA PRO A 219 -12.44 6.47 11.72
C PRO A 219 -12.00 5.13 12.35
N ASP A 220 -12.75 4.07 12.07
CA ASP A 220 -12.53 2.73 12.65
C ASP A 220 -11.89 1.75 11.67
N ALA A 221 -11.28 2.23 10.59
CA ALA A 221 -10.64 1.33 9.64
C ALA A 221 -9.47 0.59 10.28
N GLY A 222 -9.33 -0.67 9.87
CA GLY A 222 -8.11 -1.45 10.13
C GLY A 222 -6.97 -0.99 9.23
N SER A 223 -5.84 -1.67 9.37
CA SER A 223 -4.62 -1.45 8.61
C SER A 223 -4.02 -2.80 8.22
N TYR A 224 -3.07 -2.80 7.30
CA TYR A 224 -2.33 -4.00 6.94
C TYR A 224 -1.02 -4.04 7.73
N VAL A 225 -0.91 -4.96 8.69
CA VAL A 225 0.19 -5.00 9.68
C VAL A 225 1.58 -4.88 9.06
N SER A 226 1.84 -5.50 7.92
CA SER A 226 3.16 -5.48 7.27
C SER A 226 3.56 -4.14 6.65
N GLU A 227 2.60 -3.24 6.42
CA GLU A 227 2.80 -1.95 5.74
C GLU A 227 2.03 -0.87 6.51
N SER A 228 2.38 -0.68 7.79
CA SER A 228 1.60 0.12 8.73
C SER A 228 2.46 1.01 9.61
N ASN A 229 1.81 1.74 10.53
CA ASN A 229 2.46 2.64 11.45
C ASN A 229 3.20 1.87 12.54
N PHE A 230 4.52 1.99 12.59
CA PHE A 230 5.31 1.45 13.69
C PHE A 230 4.82 1.98 15.06
N PHE A 231 4.29 3.19 15.11
CA PHE A 231 3.78 3.83 16.34
C PHE A 231 2.26 3.73 16.53
N GLU A 232 1.58 2.76 15.88
CA GLU A 232 0.14 2.58 16.05
C GLU A 232 -0.22 2.24 17.50
N THR A 233 -0.98 3.12 18.16
CA THR A 233 -1.34 2.95 19.57
C THR A 233 -2.46 1.93 19.75
N ASP A 234 -3.39 1.84 18.79
CA ASP A 234 -4.50 0.90 18.79
C ASP A 234 -4.24 -0.27 17.84
N TRP A 235 -3.01 -0.78 17.86
CA TRP A 235 -2.53 -1.79 16.92
C TRP A 235 -3.32 -3.10 16.98
N ARG A 236 -3.89 -3.44 18.15
CA ARG A 236 -4.73 -4.63 18.32
C ARG A 236 -5.96 -4.56 17.45
N ARG A 237 -6.70 -3.45 17.52
CA ARG A 237 -7.87 -3.21 16.65
C ARG A 237 -7.42 -3.00 15.21
N ALA A 238 -6.39 -2.20 14.97
CA ALA A 238 -5.97 -1.85 13.61
C ALA A 238 -5.50 -3.09 12.82
N TYR A 239 -4.73 -3.99 13.42
CA TYR A 239 -4.08 -5.10 12.71
C TYR A 239 -4.87 -6.41 12.77
N TRP A 240 -5.59 -6.64 13.85
CA TRP A 240 -6.27 -7.92 14.10
C TRP A 240 -7.79 -7.75 14.23
N GLY A 241 -8.25 -6.58 14.67
CA GLY A 241 -9.68 -6.28 14.83
C GLY A 241 -10.36 -7.29 15.75
N ALA A 242 -11.56 -7.75 15.35
CA ALA A 242 -12.34 -8.73 16.11
C ALA A 242 -11.63 -10.10 16.28
N ASN A 243 -10.57 -10.39 15.51
CA ASN A 243 -9.83 -11.64 15.63
C ASN A 243 -8.88 -11.65 16.83
N TYR A 244 -8.54 -10.48 17.40
CA TYR A 244 -7.51 -10.38 18.44
C TYR A 244 -7.71 -11.32 19.63
N PRO A 245 -8.90 -11.42 20.27
CA PRO A 245 -9.08 -12.28 21.44
C PRO A 245 -8.84 -13.77 21.14
N ARG A 246 -9.27 -14.23 19.97
CA ARG A 246 -9.06 -15.61 19.53
C ARG A 246 -7.58 -15.88 19.27
N LEU A 247 -6.89 -14.95 18.61
CA LEU A 247 -5.46 -15.06 18.33
C LEU A 247 -4.66 -15.06 19.65
N LEU A 248 -5.05 -14.24 20.62
CA LEU A 248 -4.42 -14.23 21.94
C LEU A 248 -4.58 -15.57 22.67
N GLY A 249 -5.78 -16.17 22.63
CA GLY A 249 -5.98 -17.51 23.20
C GLY A 249 -5.15 -18.60 22.52
N ILE A 250 -4.88 -18.48 21.21
CA ILE A 250 -3.96 -19.37 20.48
C ILE A 250 -2.52 -19.12 20.93
N LYS A 251 -2.10 -17.85 21.04
CA LYS A 251 -0.78 -17.47 21.53
C LYS A 251 -0.52 -18.06 22.92
N ASP A 252 -1.48 -17.94 23.83
CA ASP A 252 -1.38 -18.44 25.20
C ASP A 252 -1.29 -19.97 25.26
N ARG A 253 -1.92 -20.66 24.32
CA ARG A 253 -1.86 -22.13 24.24
C ARG A 253 -0.51 -22.64 23.74
N TYR A 254 0.09 -21.96 22.77
CA TYR A 254 1.26 -22.47 22.04
C TYR A 254 2.57 -21.80 22.44
N ASP A 255 2.53 -20.61 23.03
CA ASP A 255 3.70 -19.88 23.53
C ASP A 255 3.37 -19.15 24.85
N PRO A 256 3.07 -19.91 25.94
CA PRO A 256 2.66 -19.35 27.23
C PRO A 256 3.78 -18.55 27.93
N ASP A 257 5.03 -18.90 27.65
CA ASP A 257 6.21 -18.25 28.23
C ASP A 257 6.69 -17.04 27.41
N GLY A 258 6.16 -16.88 26.19
CA GLY A 258 6.44 -15.76 25.29
C GLY A 258 7.86 -15.78 24.73
N LEU A 259 8.28 -16.91 24.18
CA LEU A 259 9.53 -17.04 23.43
C LEU A 259 9.53 -16.20 22.15
N PHE A 260 8.36 -16.06 21.50
CA PHE A 260 8.23 -15.36 20.23
C PHE A 260 7.54 -14.01 20.39
N VAL A 261 8.31 -12.95 20.66
CA VAL A 261 7.80 -11.59 20.80
C VAL A 261 8.21 -10.76 19.59
N VAL A 262 7.25 -10.04 19.01
CA VAL A 262 7.51 -9.04 17.96
C VAL A 262 6.72 -7.77 18.28
N HIS A 263 7.26 -6.63 17.87
CA HIS A 263 6.58 -5.34 18.03
C HIS A 263 5.19 -5.37 17.42
N HIS A 264 4.17 -5.01 18.20
CA HIS A 264 2.74 -5.07 17.83
C HIS A 264 2.25 -6.47 17.37
N GLY A 265 2.95 -7.53 17.77
CA GLY A 265 2.51 -8.91 17.62
C GLY A 265 1.43 -9.27 18.64
N VAL A 266 0.67 -10.34 18.37
CA VAL A 266 -0.34 -10.84 19.31
C VAL A 266 0.30 -11.19 20.66
N GLY A 267 -0.17 -10.57 21.75
CA GLY A 267 0.36 -10.75 23.10
C GLY A 267 1.58 -9.89 23.44
N SER A 268 2.06 -9.04 22.53
CA SER A 268 3.25 -8.20 22.76
C SER A 268 3.05 -7.14 23.84
N GLU A 269 1.82 -6.78 24.21
CA GLU A 269 1.53 -5.82 25.28
C GLU A 269 1.99 -6.29 26.67
N ARG A 270 2.29 -7.58 26.82
CA ARG A 270 2.82 -8.17 28.05
C ARG A 270 4.34 -8.01 28.16
N TRP A 271 4.98 -7.33 27.21
CA TRP A 271 6.43 -7.23 27.09
C TRP A 271 6.86 -5.78 26.92
N SER A 272 8.09 -5.49 27.33
CA SER A 272 8.76 -4.20 27.09
C SER A 272 8.88 -3.91 25.60
N GLY A 273 9.09 -2.64 25.25
CA GLY A 273 9.17 -2.24 23.84
C GLY A 273 10.31 -2.88 23.05
N ASP A 274 11.37 -3.33 23.73
CA ASP A 274 12.46 -4.12 23.13
C ASP A 274 12.18 -5.64 23.09
N GLY A 275 11.07 -6.08 23.67
CA GLY A 275 10.63 -7.48 23.70
C GLY A 275 11.38 -8.37 24.70
N PHE A 276 12.32 -7.84 25.49
CA PHE A 276 13.20 -8.66 26.34
C PHE A 276 12.73 -8.83 27.79
N THR A 277 11.76 -8.02 28.26
CA THR A 277 11.27 -8.06 29.64
C THR A 277 9.76 -8.25 29.67
N ARG A 278 9.28 -9.23 30.44
CA ARG A 278 7.85 -9.39 30.70
C ARG A 278 7.38 -8.29 31.67
N LEU A 279 6.34 -7.56 31.28
CA LEU A 279 5.69 -6.57 32.12
C LEU A 279 4.71 -7.30 33.05
N ALA A 280 4.86 -7.06 34.36
CA ALA A 280 4.14 -7.74 35.43
C ALA A 280 2.61 -7.63 35.30
#